data_AF-A0A2D5RN37-F1
#
_entry.id   AF-A0A2D5RN37-F1
#
_cell.length_a   1.000
_cell.length_b   1.000
_cell.length_c   1.000
_cell.angle_alpha   90.00
_cell.angle_beta   90.00
_cell.angle_gamma   90.00
#
_symmetry.space_group_name_H-M   'P 1'
#
loop_
_entity.id
_entity.type
_entity.pdbx_description
1 polymer ?
#
loop_
_entity_poly.entity_id
_entity_poly.type
_entity_poly.pdbx_seq_one_letter_code
_entity_poly.pdbx_strand_id
1 'polypeptide(L)'
;MEGIKYDGEKPKMHLLPPKALTEVAKVLTFGAQKYDEENWRKLDNLQNRYSSGALRHIFAHIDDEELDQESGLSHLAHAICCLMFKLEIELENGKSKEEELRKSDGRKHRASDSSFESDLLYSKSYYEEGSVRDSKYSVQYDQTDKSSGGL
;
A
#
# COMPACT_ATOMS: atom_id res chain seq x y z
N MET A 1 8.57 0.78 44.15
CA MET A 1 8.55 1.82 43.12
C MET A 1 8.29 1.10 41.81
N GLU A 2 7.12 1.29 41.20
CA GLU A 2 6.79 0.68 39.90
C GLU A 2 7.36 1.53 38.76
N GLY A 3 7.92 0.88 37.74
CA GLY A 3 8.48 1.57 36.58
C GLY A 3 7.39 2.02 35.62
N ILE A 4 7.34 3.32 35.31
CA ILE A 4 6.46 3.88 34.27
C ILE A 4 7.22 3.86 32.94
N LYS A 5 6.64 3.23 31.92
CA LYS A 5 7.19 3.20 30.55
C LYS A 5 6.26 3.96 29.60
N TYR A 6 6.77 5.03 28.99
CA TYR A 6 6.03 5.82 28.00
C TYR A 6 6.18 5.16 26.61
N ASP A 7 5.33 4.19 26.31
CA ASP A 7 5.27 3.53 25.00
C ASP A 7 4.15 4.08 24.08
N GLY A 8 3.49 5.18 24.47
CA GLY A 8 2.26 5.67 23.81
C GLY A 8 2.40 6.01 22.33
N GLU A 9 3.59 6.47 21.89
CA GLU A 9 3.85 6.87 20.49
C GLU A 9 4.43 5.74 19.63
N LYS A 10 4.73 4.56 20.21
CA LYS A 10 5.34 3.46 19.47
C LYS A 10 4.29 2.65 18.72
N PRO A 11 4.58 2.17 17.49
CA PRO A 11 3.72 1.22 16.81
C PRO A 11 3.40 0.00 17.68
N LYS A 12 2.12 -0.34 17.78
CA LYS A 12 1.64 -1.50 18.55
C LYS A 12 1.79 -2.77 17.72
N MET A 13 2.99 -3.36 17.72
CA MET A 13 3.33 -4.53 16.90
C MET A 13 2.41 -5.75 17.13
N HIS A 14 1.83 -5.90 18.32
CA HIS A 14 0.90 -6.99 18.64
C HIS A 14 -0.44 -6.91 17.90
N LEU A 15 -0.74 -5.79 17.22
CA LEU A 15 -1.94 -5.65 16.40
C LEU A 15 -1.82 -6.35 15.05
N LEU A 16 -0.62 -6.78 14.67
CA LEU A 16 -0.41 -7.48 13.41
C LEU A 16 -1.06 -8.86 13.43
N PRO A 17 -1.85 -9.24 12.40
CA PRO A 17 -2.51 -10.54 12.35
C PRO A 17 -1.48 -11.67 12.12
N PRO A 18 -1.18 -12.51 13.13
CA PRO A 18 -0.04 -13.44 13.07
C PRO A 18 -0.21 -14.54 12.01
N LYS A 19 -1.46 -14.98 11.76
CA LYS A 19 -1.74 -15.99 10.74
C LYS A 19 -1.44 -15.49 9.33
N ALA A 20 -1.87 -14.28 9.00
CA ALA A 20 -1.60 -13.67 7.70
C ALA A 20 -0.10 -13.45 7.50
N LEU A 21 0.60 -12.96 8.53
CA LEU A 21 2.06 -12.82 8.48
C LEU A 21 2.79 -14.15 8.28
N THR A 22 2.28 -15.24 8.85
CA THR A 22 2.84 -16.58 8.63
C THR A 22 2.72 -17.01 7.17
N GLU A 23 1.58 -16.75 6.51
CA GLU A 23 1.42 -17.05 5.09
C GLU A 23 2.35 -16.21 4.20
N VAL A 24 2.52 -14.92 4.52
CA VAL A 24 3.48 -14.06 3.83
C VAL A 24 4.92 -14.57 4.03
N ALA A 25 5.27 -15.03 5.24
CA ALA A 25 6.58 -15.61 5.51
C ALA A 25 6.85 -16.89 4.69
N LYS A 26 5.83 -17.71 4.41
CA LYS A 26 5.96 -18.85 3.50
C LYS A 26 6.27 -18.41 2.07
N VAL A 27 5.61 -17.35 1.57
CA VAL A 27 5.89 -16.77 0.26
C VAL A 27 7.32 -16.24 0.19
N LEU A 28 7.77 -15.51 1.21
CA LEU A 28 9.15 -15.04 1.33
C LEU A 28 10.14 -16.21 1.31
N THR A 29 9.84 -17.28 2.04
CA THR A 29 10.65 -18.50 2.08
C THR A 29 10.73 -19.17 0.69
N PHE A 30 9.61 -19.28 -0.01
CA PHE A 30 9.56 -19.80 -1.37
C PHE A 30 10.43 -18.95 -2.33
N GLY A 31 10.30 -17.62 -2.26
CA GLY A 31 11.10 -16.69 -3.06
C GLY A 31 12.60 -16.80 -2.76
N ALA A 32 12.97 -16.87 -1.49
CA ALA A 32 14.36 -17.01 -1.04
C ALA A 32 14.99 -18.32 -1.53
N GLN A 33 14.27 -19.44 -1.45
CA GLN A 33 14.73 -20.73 -1.96
C GLN A 33 14.92 -20.73 -3.47
N LYS A 34 14.06 -20.00 -4.20
CA LYS A 34 14.08 -19.95 -5.66
C LYS A 34 15.12 -18.96 -6.22
N TYR A 35 15.35 -17.85 -5.53
CA TYR A 35 16.08 -16.71 -6.11
C TYR A 35 17.20 -16.12 -5.25
N ASP A 36 17.34 -16.48 -3.96
CA ASP A 36 18.12 -15.80 -2.90
C ASP A 36 17.29 -14.81 -2.05
N GLU A 37 17.59 -14.73 -0.75
CA GLU A 37 16.86 -13.95 0.27
C GLU A 37 16.77 -12.45 -0.06
N GLU A 38 17.82 -11.88 -0.67
CA GLU A 38 17.91 -10.45 -0.98
C GLU A 38 17.75 -10.16 -2.48
N ASN A 39 17.38 -11.16 -3.28
CA ASN A 39 17.25 -10.98 -4.74
C ASN A 39 16.16 -9.97 -5.12
N TRP A 40 15.14 -9.82 -4.29
CA TRP A 40 14.05 -8.87 -4.48
C TRP A 40 14.55 -7.41 -4.57
N ARG A 41 15.69 -7.07 -3.95
CA ARG A 41 16.27 -5.71 -4.03
C ARG A 41 17.04 -5.44 -5.32
N LYS A 42 17.47 -6.48 -6.04
CA LYS A 42 18.44 -6.39 -7.14
C LYS A 42 17.79 -6.15 -8.51
N LEU A 43 16.48 -5.98 -8.55
CA LEU A 43 15.74 -5.82 -9.81
C LEU A 43 15.65 -4.35 -10.23
N ASP A 44 15.57 -4.10 -11.53
CA ASP A 44 15.26 -2.77 -12.05
C ASP A 44 13.77 -2.48 -11.93
N ASN A 45 13.42 -1.18 -11.91
CA ASN A 45 12.03 -0.71 -11.97
C ASN A 45 11.11 -1.36 -10.89
N LEU A 46 11.65 -1.51 -9.67
CA LEU A 46 11.02 -2.25 -8.57
C LEU A 46 9.57 -1.80 -8.31
N GLN A 47 9.32 -0.50 -8.33
CA GLN A 47 8.01 0.09 -8.04
C GLN A 47 6.92 -0.42 -8.98
N ASN A 48 7.19 -0.52 -10.28
CA ASN A 48 6.24 -1.04 -11.25
C ASN A 48 6.17 -2.57 -11.22
N ARG A 49 7.31 -3.25 -11.07
CA ARG A 49 7.33 -4.72 -11.03
C ARG A 49 6.49 -5.27 -9.88
N TYR A 50 6.61 -4.68 -8.68
CA TYR A 50 5.81 -5.10 -7.54
C TYR A 50 4.35 -4.67 -7.63
N SER A 51 4.05 -3.50 -8.21
CA SER A 51 2.65 -3.13 -8.51
C SER A 51 1.99 -4.15 -9.45
N SER A 52 2.65 -4.49 -10.56
CA SER A 52 2.12 -5.47 -11.51
C SER A 52 2.03 -6.87 -10.91
N GLY A 53 2.99 -7.28 -10.08
CA GLY A 53 2.95 -8.54 -9.34
C GLY A 53 1.75 -8.62 -8.41
N ALA A 54 1.58 -7.62 -7.54
CA ALA A 54 0.46 -7.55 -6.61
C ALA A 54 -0.88 -7.60 -7.34
N LEU A 55 -1.05 -6.82 -8.41
CA LEU A 55 -2.29 -6.79 -9.18
C LEU A 55 -2.61 -8.13 -9.84
N ARG A 56 -1.61 -8.85 -10.37
CA ARG A 56 -1.85 -10.20 -10.94
C ARG A 56 -2.40 -11.16 -9.90
N HIS A 57 -1.84 -11.19 -8.69
CA HIS A 57 -2.36 -12.07 -7.63
C HIS A 57 -3.72 -11.60 -7.11
N ILE A 58 -3.96 -10.29 -7.01
CA ILE A 58 -5.28 -9.75 -6.65
C ILE A 58 -6.33 -10.16 -7.67
N PHE A 59 -6.05 -10.01 -8.97
CA PHE A 59 -7.00 -10.37 -10.02
C PHE A 59 -7.28 -11.87 -10.08
N ALA A 60 -6.26 -12.72 -9.92
CA ALA A 60 -6.46 -14.17 -9.81
C ALA A 60 -7.36 -14.51 -8.61
N HIS A 61 -7.14 -13.88 -7.45
CA HIS A 61 -7.99 -14.09 -6.29
C HIS A 61 -9.44 -13.62 -6.48
N ILE A 62 -9.65 -12.52 -7.21
CA ILE A 62 -10.99 -12.03 -7.57
C ILE A 62 -11.68 -12.99 -8.55
N ASP A 63 -10.92 -13.70 -9.38
CA ASP A 63 -11.40 -14.73 -10.31
C ASP A 63 -11.54 -16.12 -9.64
N ASP A 64 -11.75 -16.13 -8.32
CA ASP A 64 -11.92 -17.32 -7.47
C ASP A 64 -10.72 -18.30 -7.47
N GLU A 65 -9.52 -17.88 -7.90
CA GLU A 65 -8.29 -18.65 -7.70
C GLU A 65 -7.70 -18.40 -6.31
N GLU A 66 -7.78 -19.39 -5.40
CA GLU A 66 -7.29 -19.23 -4.03
C GLU A 66 -5.76 -19.33 -3.91
N LEU A 67 -5.17 -20.25 -4.69
CA LEU A 67 -3.76 -20.62 -4.60
C LEU A 67 -3.04 -20.40 -5.92
N ASP A 68 -1.86 -19.81 -5.82
CA ASP A 68 -0.94 -19.61 -6.93
C ASP A 68 -0.43 -20.96 -7.46
N GLN A 69 -0.54 -21.18 -8.76
CA GLN A 69 -0.23 -22.47 -9.40
C GLN A 69 1.26 -22.83 -9.30
N GLU A 70 2.15 -21.85 -9.23
CA GLU A 70 3.59 -22.10 -9.17
C GLU A 70 4.04 -22.53 -7.77
N SER A 71 3.53 -21.86 -6.74
CA SER A 71 3.97 -22.05 -5.36
C SER A 71 3.03 -22.90 -4.51
N GLY A 72 1.77 -23.06 -4.92
CA GLY A 72 0.70 -23.64 -4.10
C GLY A 72 0.33 -22.81 -2.87
N LEU A 73 0.69 -21.52 -2.85
CA LEU A 73 0.45 -20.60 -1.73
C LEU A 73 -0.63 -19.57 -2.06
N SER A 74 -1.21 -18.94 -1.04
CA SER A 74 -2.30 -17.97 -1.23
C SER A 74 -1.92 -16.80 -2.14
N HIS A 75 -2.80 -16.50 -3.11
CA HIS A 75 -2.68 -15.29 -3.94
C HIS A 75 -2.64 -14.01 -3.09
N LEU A 76 -3.46 -13.92 -2.03
CA LEU A 76 -3.45 -12.77 -1.12
C LEU A 76 -2.11 -12.62 -0.40
N ALA A 77 -1.49 -13.73 0.02
CA ALA A 77 -0.17 -13.69 0.66
C ALA A 77 0.91 -13.17 -0.31
N HIS A 78 0.88 -13.61 -1.57
CA HIS A 78 1.76 -13.07 -2.62
C HIS A 78 1.53 -11.58 -2.89
N ALA A 79 0.27 -11.15 -2.95
CA ALA A 79 -0.07 -9.75 -3.14
C ALA A 79 0.48 -8.89 -1.99
N ILE A 80 0.27 -9.31 -0.73
CA ILE A 80 0.80 -8.62 0.45
C ILE A 80 2.33 -8.59 0.40
N CYS A 81 2.99 -9.71 0.07
CA CYS A 81 4.45 -9.76 -0.06
C CYS A 81 4.97 -8.72 -1.07
N CYS A 82 4.33 -8.62 -2.24
CA CYS A 82 4.68 -7.62 -3.26
C CYS A 82 4.51 -6.19 -2.73
N LEU A 83 3.41 -5.91 -2.03
CA LEU A 83 3.14 -4.59 -1.44
C LEU A 83 4.13 -4.24 -0.32
N MET A 84 4.55 -5.21 0.48
CA MET A 84 5.58 -5.02 1.51
C MET A 84 6.92 -4.61 0.88
N PHE A 85 7.38 -5.31 -0.16
CA PHE A 85 8.60 -4.91 -0.87
C PHE A 85 8.48 -3.52 -1.48
N LYS A 86 7.34 -3.24 -2.13
CA LYS A 86 7.07 -1.92 -2.71
C LYS A 86 7.17 -0.80 -1.68
N LEU A 87 6.53 -0.98 -0.52
CA LEU A 87 6.52 -0.03 0.59
C LEU A 87 7.91 0.13 1.21
N GLU A 88 8.65 -0.96 1.43
CA GLU A 88 10.01 -0.90 1.98
C GLU A 88 10.92 -0.03 1.10
N ILE A 89 10.88 -0.26 -0.21
CA ILE A 89 11.67 0.50 -1.19
C ILE A 89 11.25 1.98 -1.21
N GLU A 90 9.95 2.26 -1.07
CA GLU A 90 9.46 3.64 -0.98
C GLU A 90 10.00 4.36 0.26
N LEU A 91 9.98 3.68 1.41
CA LEU A 91 10.48 4.22 2.68
C LEU A 91 12.00 4.39 2.69
N GLU A 92 12.76 3.47 2.08
CA GLU A 92 14.21 3.60 1.91
C GLU A 92 14.58 4.79 1.01
N ASN A 93 13.86 4.97 -0.10
CA ASN A 93 14.05 6.09 -1.01
C ASN A 93 13.60 7.44 -0.42
N GLY A 94 12.64 7.45 0.51
CA GLY A 94 12.23 8.64 1.24
C GLY A 94 13.31 9.12 2.22
N LYS A 95 13.96 8.19 2.92
CA LYS A 95 15.02 8.48 3.90
C LYS A 95 16.27 9.09 3.25
N SER A 96 16.65 8.64 2.05
CA SER A 96 17.81 9.19 1.34
C SER A 96 17.66 10.68 1.02
N LYS A 97 16.46 11.12 0.63
CA LYS A 97 16.16 12.54 0.35
C LYS A 97 16.24 13.42 1.60
N GLU A 98 15.78 12.93 2.75
CA GLU A 98 15.80 13.69 4.01
C GLU A 98 17.23 13.82 4.57
N GLU A 99 18.06 12.79 4.43
CA GLU A 99 19.49 12.84 4.80
C GLU A 99 20.32 13.73 3.85
N GLU A 100 20.01 13.75 2.55
CA GLU A 100 20.62 14.71 1.61
C GLU A 100 20.25 16.16 1.94
N LEU A 101 18.99 16.42 2.32
CA LEU A 101 18.53 17.75 2.74
C LEU A 101 19.29 18.20 4.02
N ARG A 102 19.48 17.30 5.00
CA ARG A 102 20.25 17.59 6.22
C ARG A 102 21.73 17.88 5.96
N LYS A 103 22.34 17.31 4.92
CA LYS A 103 23.74 17.61 4.53
C LYS A 103 23.88 18.94 3.79
N SER A 104 22.81 19.44 3.18
CA SER A 104 22.81 20.69 2.41
C SER A 104 22.77 21.97 3.27
N ASP A 105 22.38 21.88 4.55
CA ASP A 105 22.24 23.03 5.46
C ASP A 105 23.57 23.55 6.06
N GLY A 106 24.70 23.04 5.58
CA GLY A 106 26.05 23.43 5.99
C GLY A 106 26.64 24.66 5.27
N ARG A 107 25.86 25.45 4.50
CA ARG A 107 26.38 26.64 3.81
C ARG A 107 25.49 27.88 3.93
N LYS A 108 25.97 28.75 4.84
CA LYS A 108 25.93 30.22 4.85
C LYS A 108 24.58 30.88 5.12
N HIS A 109 24.40 31.30 6.37
CA HIS A 109 23.65 32.51 6.71
C HIS A 109 24.12 33.68 5.83
N ARG A 110 23.23 34.17 4.98
CA ARG A 110 23.21 35.58 4.60
C ARG A 110 21.75 35.99 4.42
N ALA A 111 21.37 36.97 5.24
CA ALA A 111 20.05 37.56 5.34
C ALA A 111 19.52 38.07 3.99
N SER A 112 18.25 37.80 3.69
CA SER A 112 17.17 38.80 3.69
C SER A 112 15.89 38.23 3.05
N ASP A 113 14.81 38.29 3.83
CA ASP A 113 13.39 38.44 3.52
C ASP A 113 12.73 37.96 2.21
N SER A 114 11.51 37.42 2.44
CA SER A 114 10.30 37.48 1.61
C SER A 114 10.08 36.39 0.53
N SER A 115 9.47 35.26 0.90
CA SER A 115 8.56 34.51 -0.02
C SER A 115 7.66 33.43 0.65
N PHE A 116 7.12 33.65 1.85
CA PHE A 116 6.25 32.64 2.50
C PHE A 116 4.81 32.56 1.94
N GLU A 117 4.45 33.38 0.95
CA GLU A 117 3.06 33.49 0.47
C GLU A 117 2.73 32.61 -0.76
N SER A 118 3.68 31.91 -1.38
CA SER A 118 3.38 31.16 -2.63
C SER A 118 2.77 29.77 -2.40
N ASP A 119 3.18 29.06 -1.34
CA ASP A 119 2.80 27.64 -1.16
C ASP A 119 1.40 27.47 -0.55
N LEU A 120 0.91 28.48 0.18
CA LEU A 120 -0.44 28.43 0.75
C LEU A 120 -1.53 28.60 -0.32
N LEU A 121 -1.26 29.36 -1.38
CA LEU A 121 -2.20 29.56 -2.49
C LEU A 121 -2.36 28.31 -3.36
N TYR A 122 -1.31 27.49 -3.52
CA TYR A 122 -1.38 26.26 -4.32
C TYR A 122 -2.23 25.16 -3.66
N SER A 123 -2.30 25.12 -2.32
CA SER A 123 -3.16 24.14 -1.61
C SER A 123 -4.63 24.58 -1.49
N LYS A 124 -4.92 25.88 -1.61
CA LYS A 124 -6.27 26.42 -1.39
C LYS A 124 -7.19 26.31 -2.60
N SER A 125 -6.66 26.19 -3.82
CA SER A 125 -7.46 26.07 -5.05
C SER A 125 -8.14 24.70 -5.24
N TYR A 126 -7.91 23.73 -4.34
CA TYR A 126 -8.47 22.38 -4.45
C TYR A 126 -9.66 22.10 -3.49
N TYR A 127 -10.10 23.07 -2.69
CA TYR A 127 -11.20 22.86 -1.72
C TYR A 127 -12.35 23.87 -1.79
N GLU A 128 -12.36 24.78 -2.77
CA GLU A 128 -13.49 25.70 -2.98
C GLU A 128 -14.08 25.51 -4.38
N GLU A 129 -14.80 24.40 -4.59
CA GLU A 129 -15.97 24.39 -5.46
C GLU A 129 -16.80 23.11 -5.22
N GLY A 130 -18.06 23.28 -4.79
CA GLY A 130 -19.08 22.25 -4.97
C GLY A 130 -19.80 21.70 -3.74
N SER A 131 -20.36 22.58 -2.89
CA SER A 131 -21.40 22.21 -1.92
C SER A 131 -22.73 21.85 -2.61
N VAL A 132 -23.13 20.57 -2.51
CA VAL A 132 -24.48 20.05 -2.15
C VAL A 132 -25.66 20.20 -3.16
N ARG A 133 -26.19 19.08 -3.70
CA ARG A 133 -27.51 18.45 -3.38
C ARG A 133 -28.03 17.47 -4.47
N ASP A 134 -28.63 16.38 -3.98
CA ASP A 134 -29.73 15.57 -4.55
C ASP A 134 -29.65 15.01 -5.98
N SER A 135 -29.61 13.67 -6.10
CA SER A 135 -30.70 12.93 -6.77
C SER A 135 -30.57 11.40 -6.64
N LYS A 136 -31.57 10.83 -5.95
CA LYS A 136 -32.19 9.50 -6.11
C LYS A 136 -31.35 8.32 -6.62
N TYR A 137 -31.12 7.40 -5.69
CA TYR A 137 -31.06 5.96 -5.93
C TYR A 137 -32.23 5.47 -6.79
N SER A 138 -31.94 4.78 -7.90
CA SER A 138 -32.86 3.82 -8.52
C SER A 138 -32.12 2.51 -8.74
N VAL A 139 -32.24 1.62 -7.75
CA VAL A 139 -31.96 0.19 -7.88
C VAL A 139 -33.13 -0.39 -8.66
N GLN A 140 -32.90 -0.86 -9.89
CA GLN A 140 -33.87 -1.72 -10.55
C GLN A 140 -33.62 -3.16 -10.08
N TYR A 141 -34.44 -3.58 -9.13
CA TYR A 141 -34.76 -4.99 -8.95
C TYR A 141 -35.58 -5.42 -10.17
N ASP A 142 -35.15 -6.50 -10.83
CA ASP A 142 -36.08 -7.32 -11.59
C ASP A 142 -36.19 -8.67 -10.86
N GLN A 143 -37.28 -8.81 -10.13
CA GLN A 143 -37.79 -10.08 -9.61
C GLN A 143 -39.27 -10.10 -9.96
N THR A 144 -39.68 -11.01 -10.84
CA THR A 144 -40.88 -11.82 -10.55
C THR A 144 -40.72 -13.25 -11.06
N ASP A 145 -40.98 -14.12 -10.09
CA ASP A 145 -41.17 -15.56 -10.08
C ASP A 145 -42.23 -16.10 -11.07
N LYS A 146 -41.98 -17.35 -11.50
CA LYS A 146 -42.90 -18.52 -11.60
C LYS A 146 -44.10 -18.57 -12.58
N SER A 147 -44.05 -19.67 -13.36
CA SER A 147 -45.12 -20.68 -13.60
C SER A 147 -46.32 -20.30 -14.49
N SER A 148 -46.46 -20.95 -15.65
CA SER A 148 -47.57 -21.88 -16.00
C SER A 148 -47.77 -22.05 -17.53
N GLY A 149 -48.19 -23.25 -17.95
CA GLY A 149 -49.06 -23.47 -19.12
C GLY A 149 -48.36 -23.91 -20.41
N GLY A 150 -48.63 -25.15 -20.84
CA GLY A 150 -48.14 -25.70 -22.11
C GLY A 150 -49.01 -25.38 -23.33
N LEU A 151 -48.48 -25.76 -24.49
CA LEU A 151 -49.08 -26.54 -25.57
C LEU A 151 -47.99 -26.89 -26.58
#